data_AF-A0A397GHK5-F1
#
_entry.id   AF-A0A397GHK5-F1
#
_cell.length_a   1.000
_cell.length_b   1.000
_cell.length_c   1.000
_cell.angle_alpha   90.00
_cell.angle_beta   90.00
_cell.angle_gamma   90.00
#
_symmetry.space_group_name_H-M   'P 1'
#
loop_
_entity.id
_entity.type
_entity.pdbx_description
1 polymer ?
#
loop_
_entity_poly.entity_id
_entity_poly.type
_entity_poly.pdbx_seq_one_letter_code
_entity_poly.pdbx_strand_id
1 'polypeptide(L)'
;MWVGPVATSELTCILLPHPLQGLTTSSPFSPLPPAQAYIWAGDMDAIWQDREWSFPHFREHRLQDWFDLFDGMEMVGLKASLNCWVTSPTALQTIANAIRRCGQSANVFLPRSTRSTPNYTVWNVTLDVTILEETSTMSDTDSQEDTECFGVEIVSPVLKVDSDWARSIESVLGSSRLPAFVSLKTNRSTGLHVHVGYSDGFVDRFTLEQLKLLAVAVVFFEGTIDQLHSPSRSVATENPDILSNRNNQLLRELSDSQAIDVISKATSITEVISAMRFDESADYSGYGESKTFKVNFSSFNKCGTVEFRQRIATTDCAALIQWVEFMVLFVQRSLEKDISSWTSISAECKGLSYLFLDFLNAPALLEKMCGPCTYEMPASMDRNPLGTQDDAEHVELSHGCRPRKDSPAVPDSSKNEPVETTSKRSRSQDSTPEAPKKTISSR
;
A
#
# COMPACT_ATOMS: atom_id res chain seq x y z
N MET A 1 -12.35 -45.27 47.27
CA MET A 1 -13.83 -45.20 47.28
C MET A 1 -14.25 -44.43 46.03
N TRP A 2 -15.38 -44.79 45.39
CA TRP A 2 -15.93 -44.18 44.15
C TRP A 2 -16.87 -42.99 44.47
N VAL A 3 -17.34 -42.12 43.56
CA VAL A 3 -17.36 -42.07 42.08
C VAL A 3 -16.86 -40.66 41.59
N GLY A 4 -16.79 -40.41 40.27
CA GLY A 4 -16.57 -39.09 39.65
C GLY A 4 -17.87 -38.26 39.44
N PRO A 5 -17.99 -37.39 38.39
CA PRO A 5 -17.17 -37.27 37.18
C PRO A 5 -16.36 -35.95 37.05
N VAL A 6 -15.41 -35.92 36.12
CA VAL A 6 -14.68 -34.71 35.69
C VAL A 6 -14.76 -34.61 34.17
N ALA A 7 -15.08 -33.42 33.65
CA ALA A 7 -15.07 -33.13 32.22
C ALA A 7 -14.74 -31.65 31.95
N THR A 8 -13.45 -31.35 31.80
CA THR A 8 -12.84 -30.49 30.77
C THR A 8 -11.32 -30.52 30.97
N SER A 9 -10.55 -30.69 29.90
CA SER A 9 -9.11 -30.90 29.96
C SER A 9 -8.33 -29.58 30.01
N GLU A 10 -7.90 -29.17 31.21
CA GLU A 10 -6.77 -28.24 31.35
C GLU A 10 -5.44 -29.01 31.19
N LEU A 11 -4.48 -28.41 30.49
CA LEU A 11 -3.16 -28.98 30.24
C LEU A 11 -2.29 -28.91 31.51
N THR A 12 -2.34 -29.97 32.32
CA THR A 12 -1.46 -30.13 33.48
C THR A 12 -0.04 -30.50 33.04
N CYS A 13 0.91 -29.56 33.17
CA CYS A 13 2.33 -29.84 32.95
C CYS A 13 2.94 -30.54 34.17
N ILE A 14 3.25 -31.83 34.05
CA ILE A 14 3.94 -32.60 35.09
C ILE A 14 5.44 -32.61 34.80
N LEU A 15 6.22 -31.87 35.61
CA LEU A 15 7.67 -31.97 35.64
C LEU A 15 8.10 -32.92 36.77
N LEU A 16 8.64 -34.08 36.42
CA LEU A 16 9.32 -34.98 37.35
C LEU A 16 10.84 -34.96 37.08
N PRO A 17 11.67 -34.43 38.01
CA PRO A 17 13.10 -34.61 37.94
C PRO A 17 13.50 -35.95 38.59
N HIS A 18 14.10 -36.85 37.81
CA HIS A 18 14.86 -37.97 38.37
C HIS A 18 16.36 -37.70 38.15
N PRO A 19 17.21 -37.70 39.19
CA PRO A 19 18.62 -37.38 39.03
C PRO A 19 19.39 -38.62 38.55
N LEU A 20 19.90 -38.57 37.31
CA LEU A 20 21.00 -39.43 36.90
C LEU A 20 22.32 -38.70 37.18
N GLN A 21 22.93 -39.02 38.32
CA GLN A 21 24.29 -38.59 38.63
C GLN A 21 25.31 -39.42 37.85
N GLY A 22 26.34 -38.74 37.33
CA GLY A 22 27.59 -39.35 36.94
C GLY A 22 27.67 -39.86 35.49
N LEU A 23 28.05 -38.96 34.58
CA LEU A 23 28.90 -39.29 33.42
C LEU A 23 29.50 -37.98 32.88
N THR A 24 30.79 -37.75 33.16
CA THR A 24 31.55 -36.63 32.59
C THR A 24 32.09 -37.02 31.22
N THR A 25 31.44 -36.61 30.14
CA THR A 25 31.99 -36.69 28.78
C THR A 25 32.10 -35.30 28.18
N SER A 26 33.34 -34.86 27.94
CA SER A 26 33.66 -33.62 27.25
C SER A 26 33.36 -33.74 25.76
N SER A 27 32.10 -33.57 25.39
CA SER A 27 31.65 -33.50 24.00
C SER A 27 31.70 -32.06 23.48
N PRO A 28 32.29 -31.76 22.31
CA PRO A 28 32.42 -30.40 21.79
C PRO A 28 31.15 -29.86 21.12
N PHE A 29 30.05 -30.61 21.14
CA PHE A 29 28.79 -30.20 20.54
C PHE A 29 27.98 -29.35 21.52
N SER A 30 27.72 -28.10 21.14
CA SER A 30 26.77 -27.22 21.83
C SER A 30 25.44 -27.95 22.05
N PRO A 31 24.79 -27.80 23.21
CA PRO A 31 23.48 -28.42 23.44
C PRO A 31 22.50 -27.96 22.37
N LEU A 32 21.77 -28.92 21.79
CA LEU A 32 20.75 -28.61 20.78
C LEU A 32 19.71 -27.65 21.39
N PRO A 33 19.24 -26.65 20.62
CA PRO A 33 18.21 -25.73 21.11
C PRO A 33 16.93 -26.50 21.46
N PRO A 34 16.19 -26.10 22.50
CA PRO A 34 14.94 -26.75 22.87
C PRO A 34 13.93 -26.60 21.72
N ALA A 35 13.44 -27.74 21.21
CA ALA A 35 12.43 -27.81 20.18
C ALA A 35 11.05 -28.11 20.81
N GLN A 36 10.00 -27.51 20.26
CA GLN A 36 8.62 -27.88 20.55
C GLN A 36 8.17 -28.92 19.52
N ALA A 37 7.70 -30.08 19.99
CA ALA A 37 7.15 -31.13 19.16
C ALA A 37 5.63 -31.25 19.38
N TYR A 38 4.87 -31.36 18.29
CA TYR A 38 3.45 -31.68 18.34
C TYR A 38 3.32 -33.21 18.34
N ILE A 39 2.81 -33.76 19.43
CA ILE A 39 2.51 -35.19 19.55
C ILE A 39 1.03 -35.39 19.18
N TRP A 40 0.75 -36.33 18.29
CA TRP A 40 -0.62 -36.70 17.95
C TRP A 40 -1.32 -37.30 19.17
N ALA A 41 -2.49 -36.76 19.52
CA ALA A 41 -3.26 -37.15 20.70
C ALA A 41 -4.57 -37.90 20.35
N GLY A 42 -4.75 -38.29 19.09
CA GLY A 42 -5.85 -39.16 18.66
C GLY A 42 -5.56 -40.63 18.92
N ASP A 43 -6.51 -41.49 18.56
CA ASP A 43 -6.43 -42.93 18.79
C ASP A 43 -5.23 -43.57 18.06
N MET A 44 -4.40 -44.29 18.82
CA MET A 44 -3.23 -45.01 18.32
C MET A 44 -3.63 -46.23 17.49
N ASP A 45 -4.73 -46.90 17.86
CA ASP A 45 -5.19 -48.13 17.20
C ASP A 45 -5.78 -47.83 15.81
N ALA A 46 -6.20 -46.58 15.57
CA ALA A 46 -6.60 -46.10 14.24
C ALA A 46 -5.42 -45.88 13.28
N ILE A 47 -4.19 -45.72 13.81
CA ILE A 47 -2.96 -45.51 13.02
C ILE A 47 -2.19 -46.83 12.82
N TRP A 48 -2.29 -47.78 13.76
CA TRP A 48 -1.69 -49.12 13.66
C TRP A 48 -2.45 -50.06 12.71
N GLN A 49 -2.36 -49.79 11.40
CA GLN A 49 -2.77 -50.73 10.36
C GLN A 49 -1.62 -51.69 9.99
N ASP A 50 -1.51 -52.81 10.72
CA ASP A 50 -0.86 -54.11 10.37
C ASP A 50 0.54 -54.15 9.72
N ARG A 51 1.25 -53.03 9.55
CA ARG A 51 2.60 -52.98 8.98
C ARG A 51 3.52 -52.15 9.85
N GLU A 52 4.52 -52.82 10.41
CA GLU A 52 5.60 -52.21 11.16
C GLU A 52 6.30 -51.16 10.30
N TRP A 53 6.26 -49.89 10.73
CA TRP A 53 6.92 -48.81 10.00
C TRP A 53 8.44 -49.05 10.00
N SER A 54 9.03 -49.10 8.82
CA SER A 54 10.48 -49.19 8.66
C SER A 54 10.94 -48.26 7.56
N PHE A 55 12.16 -47.71 7.70
CA PHE A 55 12.74 -46.82 6.71
C PHE A 55 12.87 -47.46 5.31
N PRO A 56 13.25 -48.75 5.15
CA PRO A 56 13.19 -49.41 3.84
C PRO A 56 11.78 -49.45 3.25
N HIS A 57 10.76 -49.83 4.04
CA HIS A 57 9.38 -49.86 3.58
C HIS A 57 8.89 -48.47 3.15
N PHE A 58 9.17 -47.43 3.95
CA PHE A 58 8.86 -46.05 3.58
C PHE A 58 9.54 -45.65 2.26
N ARG A 59 10.85 -45.87 2.13
CA ARG A 59 11.62 -45.50 0.94
C ARG A 59 11.15 -46.24 -0.32
N GLU A 60 10.74 -47.51 -0.20
CA GLU A 60 10.35 -48.34 -1.34
C GLU A 60 8.87 -48.21 -1.72
N HIS A 61 7.99 -47.89 -0.78
CA HIS A 61 6.54 -47.97 -0.97
C HIS A 61 5.78 -46.67 -0.71
N ARG A 62 6.35 -45.69 0.01
CA ARG A 62 5.67 -44.44 0.41
C ARG A 62 6.40 -43.17 -0.06
N LEU A 63 7.68 -43.28 -0.41
CA LEU A 63 8.47 -42.17 -0.92
C LEU A 63 7.96 -41.69 -2.28
N GLN A 64 7.48 -42.60 -3.15
CA GLN A 64 6.85 -42.20 -4.40
C GLN A 64 5.49 -41.54 -4.15
N ASP A 65 4.63 -42.08 -3.25
CA ASP A 65 3.40 -41.38 -2.84
C ASP A 65 3.69 -39.94 -2.36
N TRP A 66 4.79 -39.76 -1.62
CA TRP A 66 5.25 -38.45 -1.17
C TRP A 66 5.68 -37.57 -2.35
N PHE A 67 6.51 -38.08 -3.26
CA PHE A 67 6.88 -37.34 -4.45
C PHE A 67 5.64 -36.97 -5.28
N ASP A 68 4.75 -37.91 -5.59
CA ASP A 68 3.54 -37.68 -6.39
C ASP A 68 2.58 -36.66 -5.73
N LEU A 69 2.44 -36.70 -4.39
CA LEU A 69 1.70 -35.70 -3.61
C LEU A 69 2.31 -34.29 -3.78
N PHE A 70 3.63 -34.18 -3.92
CA PHE A 70 4.34 -32.92 -4.12
C PHE A 70 4.63 -32.57 -5.59
N ASP A 71 4.44 -33.49 -6.55
CA ASP A 71 4.62 -33.28 -8.00
C ASP A 71 3.33 -32.68 -8.62
N GLY A 72 2.18 -32.97 -8.00
CA GLY A 72 0.90 -32.30 -8.28
C GLY A 72 0.67 -31.02 -7.46
N MET A 73 1.46 -30.77 -6.41
CA MET A 73 1.50 -29.46 -5.76
C MET A 73 2.51 -28.59 -6.48
N GLU A 74 2.09 -27.42 -6.97
CA GLU A 74 3.03 -26.39 -7.40
C GLU A 74 3.88 -25.99 -6.18
N MET A 75 5.13 -26.44 -6.13
CA MET A 75 6.03 -26.14 -5.02
C MET A 75 6.34 -24.64 -5.00
N VAL A 76 5.64 -23.92 -4.13
CA VAL A 76 6.05 -22.61 -3.59
C VAL A 76 7.25 -22.82 -2.65
N GLY A 77 8.36 -23.32 -3.22
CA GLY A 77 9.56 -23.71 -2.47
C GLY A 77 10.54 -24.56 -3.29
N LEU A 78 11.67 -23.97 -3.67
CA LEU A 78 12.85 -24.65 -4.20
C LEU A 78 12.71 -25.43 -5.53
N LYS A 79 12.25 -24.73 -6.56
CA LYS A 79 13.09 -24.69 -7.77
C LYS A 79 14.35 -23.90 -7.42
N ALA A 80 15.44 -24.60 -7.11
CA ALA A 80 16.74 -23.98 -6.92
C ALA A 80 17.32 -23.55 -8.27
N SER A 81 16.81 -22.43 -8.82
CA SER A 81 17.63 -21.63 -9.73
C SER A 81 18.81 -21.04 -8.92
N LEU A 82 19.95 -20.85 -9.58
CA LEU A 82 21.18 -20.37 -8.95
C LEU A 82 21.15 -18.86 -8.57
N ASN A 83 19.96 -18.25 -8.44
CA ASN A 83 19.79 -16.89 -7.94
C ASN A 83 19.51 -16.87 -6.42
N CYS A 84 19.35 -18.05 -5.81
CA CYS A 84 19.50 -18.21 -4.37
C CYS A 84 20.99 -18.03 -4.01
N TRP A 85 21.35 -16.90 -3.37
CA TRP A 85 22.33 -16.78 -2.24
C TRP A 85 22.84 -15.35 -1.93
N VAL A 86 22.48 -14.29 -2.69
CA VAL A 86 23.00 -12.92 -2.45
C VAL A 86 21.95 -11.85 -2.11
N THR A 87 20.81 -12.24 -1.54
CA THR A 87 20.11 -11.38 -0.54
C THR A 87 20.84 -11.42 0.81
N SER A 88 22.17 -11.41 0.77
CA SER A 88 23.03 -11.63 1.92
C SER A 88 22.75 -10.54 2.97
N PRO A 89 22.53 -10.90 4.26
CA PRO A 89 22.48 -9.92 5.33
C PRO A 89 23.69 -8.97 5.33
N THR A 90 24.84 -9.42 4.82
CA THR A 90 26.04 -8.62 4.56
C THR A 90 25.80 -7.42 3.63
N ALA A 91 24.98 -7.56 2.58
CA ALA A 91 24.72 -6.48 1.62
C ALA A 91 23.83 -5.39 2.22
N LEU A 92 22.71 -5.77 2.86
CA LEU A 92 21.88 -4.82 3.63
C LEU A 92 22.68 -4.17 4.77
N GLN A 93 23.52 -4.94 5.47
CA GLN A 93 24.42 -4.43 6.52
C GLN A 93 25.47 -3.47 5.95
N THR A 94 25.91 -3.67 4.71
CA THR A 94 26.84 -2.80 4.01
C THR A 94 26.20 -1.45 3.69
N ILE A 95 24.95 -1.43 3.23
CA ILE A 95 24.16 -0.20 3.07
C ILE A 95 23.94 0.48 4.43
N ALA A 96 23.50 -0.25 5.46
CA ALA A 96 23.34 0.31 6.81
C ALA A 96 24.65 0.88 7.39
N ASN A 97 25.79 0.24 7.10
CA ASN A 97 27.13 0.76 7.46
C ASN A 97 27.50 2.03 6.67
N ALA A 98 27.12 2.14 5.40
CA ALA A 98 27.28 3.37 4.61
C ALA A 98 26.50 4.54 5.23
N ILE A 99 25.24 4.31 5.60
CA ILE A 99 24.40 5.32 6.29
C ILE A 99 25.06 5.77 7.61
N ARG A 100 25.59 4.83 8.41
CA ARG A 100 26.34 5.13 9.64
C ARG A 100 27.60 5.97 9.41
N ARG A 101 28.33 5.75 8.31
CA ARG A 101 29.49 6.57 7.91
C ARG A 101 29.09 8.00 7.53
N CYS A 102 27.85 8.20 7.10
CA CYS A 102 27.28 9.52 6.83
C CYS A 102 26.80 10.24 8.11
N GLY A 103 27.11 9.71 9.30
CA GLY A 103 26.72 10.27 10.60
C GLY A 103 25.29 9.94 11.03
N GLN A 104 24.58 9.07 10.30
CA GLN A 104 23.17 8.76 10.53
C GLN A 104 23.01 7.39 11.19
N SER A 105 22.19 7.30 12.25
CA SER A 105 21.91 6.00 12.87
C SER A 105 21.08 5.13 11.93
N ALA A 106 21.53 3.89 11.70
CA ALA A 106 20.84 2.94 10.84
C ALA A 106 20.85 1.51 11.40
N ASN A 107 19.89 0.70 10.96
CA ASN A 107 19.75 -0.73 11.23
C ASN A 107 19.45 -1.51 9.96
N VAL A 108 19.76 -2.82 9.96
CA VAL A 108 19.14 -3.76 9.03
C VAL A 108 17.85 -4.24 9.69
N PHE A 109 16.73 -4.07 9.00
CA PHE A 109 15.46 -4.64 9.40
C PHE A 109 15.13 -5.77 8.43
N LEU A 110 14.98 -6.98 8.95
CA LEU A 110 14.45 -8.12 8.19
C LEU A 110 13.11 -8.48 8.83
N PRO A 111 11.97 -8.28 8.14
CA PRO A 111 10.67 -8.70 8.63
C PRO A 111 10.59 -10.24 8.66
N ARG A 112 11.11 -10.84 9.73
CA ARG A 112 10.86 -12.24 10.06
C ARG A 112 9.35 -12.43 10.31
N SER A 113 8.86 -13.66 10.22
CA SER A 113 7.44 -14.03 10.36
C SER A 113 6.77 -13.62 11.70
N THR A 114 7.55 -13.11 12.66
CA THR A 114 7.08 -12.50 13.91
C THR A 114 6.83 -11.00 13.75
N ARG A 115 5.71 -10.51 14.31
CA ARG A 115 5.09 -9.16 14.18
C ARG A 115 5.93 -7.92 14.59
N SER A 116 7.25 -7.94 14.52
CA SER A 116 8.10 -6.78 14.80
C SER A 116 7.88 -5.66 13.78
N THR A 117 7.77 -4.41 14.25
CA THR A 117 7.86 -3.21 13.41
C THR A 117 9.32 -2.74 13.28
N PRO A 118 9.68 -2.01 12.21
CA PRO A 118 10.94 -1.28 12.14
C PRO A 118 11.16 -0.36 13.34
N ASN A 119 12.42 -0.08 13.68
CA ASN A 119 12.70 0.97 14.67
C ASN A 119 12.69 2.34 13.98
N TYR A 120 11.57 3.04 14.03
CA TYR A 120 11.41 4.35 13.40
C TYR A 120 12.14 5.52 14.10
N THR A 121 13.00 5.25 15.10
CA THR A 121 13.94 6.27 15.62
C THR A 121 15.28 6.30 14.87
N VAL A 122 15.50 5.37 13.94
CA VAL A 122 16.70 5.27 13.11
C VAL A 122 16.32 4.94 11.66
N TRP A 123 17.27 5.08 10.73
CA TRP A 123 17.10 4.56 9.38
C TRP A 123 17.05 3.02 9.41
N ASN A 124 16.19 2.41 8.59
CA ASN A 124 16.13 0.96 8.46
C ASN A 124 16.37 0.58 6.98
N VAL A 125 17.19 -0.44 6.75
CA VAL A 125 17.41 -1.04 5.44
C VAL A 125 16.79 -2.42 5.44
N THR A 126 15.85 -2.68 4.53
CA THR A 126 15.17 -3.97 4.38
C THR A 126 15.25 -4.46 2.93
N LEU A 127 15.09 -5.76 2.73
CA LEU A 127 14.83 -6.32 1.42
C LEU A 127 13.42 -5.91 0.97
N ASP A 128 13.28 -5.48 -0.28
CA ASP A 128 11.97 -5.29 -0.93
C ASP A 128 11.85 -6.27 -2.09
N VAL A 129 10.97 -7.27 -1.91
CA VAL A 129 10.72 -8.33 -2.89
C VAL A 129 9.75 -7.92 -4.00
N THR A 130 9.19 -6.71 -3.96
CA THR A 130 8.29 -6.18 -4.99
C THR A 130 9.03 -5.46 -6.11
N ILE A 131 10.32 -5.15 -5.91
CA ILE A 131 11.18 -4.54 -6.93
C ILE A 131 11.62 -5.63 -7.92
N LEU A 132 11.16 -5.50 -9.17
CA LEU A 132 11.46 -6.42 -10.26
C LEU A 132 12.63 -5.90 -11.09
N GLU A 133 13.71 -6.68 -11.16
CA GLU A 133 14.93 -6.35 -11.92
C GLU A 133 14.64 -6.19 -13.42
N GLU A 134 13.76 -7.04 -13.98
CA GLU A 134 13.34 -7.07 -15.39
C GLU A 134 12.71 -5.76 -15.90
N THR A 135 12.24 -4.89 -15.01
CA THR A 135 11.67 -3.58 -15.39
C THR A 135 12.73 -2.50 -15.64
N SER A 136 14.00 -2.86 -15.48
CA SER A 136 15.15 -2.02 -15.79
C SER A 136 15.43 -2.10 -17.28
N THR A 137 15.25 -1.01 -18.03
CA THR A 137 15.74 -0.91 -19.41
C THR A 137 17.26 -0.71 -19.42
N MET A 138 18.00 -1.62 -18.76
CA MET A 138 19.43 -1.80 -18.98
C MET A 138 19.54 -2.23 -20.45
N SER A 139 19.97 -1.34 -21.32
CA SER A 139 20.26 -1.70 -22.71
C SER A 139 21.36 -2.75 -22.71
N ASP A 140 21.21 -3.83 -23.50
CA ASP A 140 22.11 -5.01 -23.54
C ASP A 140 23.59 -4.69 -23.87
N THR A 141 23.91 -3.42 -24.10
CA THR A 141 25.23 -2.85 -24.38
C THR A 141 26.16 -2.79 -23.16
N ASP A 142 25.65 -2.72 -21.93
CA ASP A 142 26.47 -2.66 -20.71
C ASP A 142 26.78 -4.07 -20.14
N SER A 143 27.01 -5.03 -21.04
CA SER A 143 27.18 -6.46 -20.75
C SER A 143 28.57 -6.85 -20.23
N GLN A 144 29.17 -6.05 -19.33
CA GLN A 144 30.59 -6.20 -18.96
C GLN A 144 30.98 -6.38 -17.49
N GLU A 145 30.09 -6.24 -16.50
CA GLU A 145 30.43 -6.60 -15.11
C GLU A 145 29.26 -7.31 -14.39
N ASP A 146 29.57 -8.41 -13.71
CA ASP A 146 28.65 -9.28 -12.94
C ASP A 146 28.11 -8.57 -11.67
N THR A 147 27.43 -7.44 -11.84
CA THR A 147 26.89 -6.63 -10.76
C THR A 147 25.51 -7.12 -10.36
N GLU A 148 25.45 -8.07 -9.43
CA GLU A 148 24.21 -8.53 -8.82
C GLU A 148 23.38 -7.35 -8.26
N CYS A 149 22.15 -7.20 -8.76
CA CYS A 149 21.19 -6.23 -8.26
C CYS A 149 20.12 -6.93 -7.41
N PHE A 150 19.62 -6.25 -6.37
CA PHE A 150 18.53 -6.76 -5.54
C PHE A 150 17.67 -5.60 -5.01
N GLY A 151 16.38 -5.87 -4.78
CA GLY A 151 15.43 -4.89 -4.29
C GLY A 151 15.69 -4.49 -2.84
N VAL A 152 15.82 -3.19 -2.57
CA VAL A 152 16.06 -2.64 -1.23
C VAL A 152 15.08 -1.50 -0.96
N GLU A 153 14.43 -1.56 0.19
CA GLU A 153 13.68 -0.42 0.75
C GLU A 153 14.51 0.22 1.87
N ILE A 154 14.69 1.54 1.78
CA ILE A 154 15.37 2.37 2.78
C ILE A 154 14.31 3.22 3.49
N VAL A 155 13.99 2.87 4.73
CA VAL A 155 12.95 3.51 5.53
C VAL A 155 13.60 4.56 6.44
N SER A 156 13.17 5.82 6.34
CA SER A 156 13.64 6.88 7.23
C SER A 156 13.12 6.69 8.67
N PRO A 157 13.77 7.29 9.68
CA PRO A 157 13.12 7.54 10.96
C PRO A 157 11.89 8.46 10.78
N VAL A 158 11.08 8.65 11.83
CA VAL A 158 10.08 9.72 11.84
C VAL A 158 10.81 11.06 11.81
N LEU A 159 10.66 11.78 10.70
CA LEU A 159 11.25 13.10 10.48
C LEU A 159 10.21 14.17 10.82
N LYS A 160 10.58 15.15 11.65
CA LYS A 160 9.67 16.25 12.04
C LYS A 160 9.77 17.41 11.05
N VAL A 161 8.64 17.99 10.69
CA VAL A 161 8.55 19.07 9.68
C VAL A 161 9.34 20.33 10.09
N ASP A 162 9.41 20.61 11.39
CA ASP A 162 10.17 21.71 12.01
C ASP A 162 11.66 21.40 12.25
N SER A 163 12.12 20.19 11.90
CA SER A 163 13.51 19.78 12.02
C SER A 163 14.27 19.91 10.69
N ASP A 164 15.58 19.67 10.72
CA ASP A 164 16.48 19.67 9.56
C ASP A 164 16.36 18.36 8.74
N TRP A 165 15.12 17.94 8.47
CA TRP A 165 14.79 16.64 7.90
C TRP A 165 15.33 16.47 6.47
N ALA A 166 15.32 17.54 5.68
CA ALA A 166 15.83 17.54 4.30
C ALA A 166 17.33 17.19 4.28
N ARG A 167 18.14 17.79 5.17
CA ARG A 167 19.56 17.46 5.30
C ARG A 167 19.79 16.02 5.75
N SER A 168 18.89 15.43 6.54
CA SER A 168 18.96 14.01 6.88
C SER A 168 18.82 13.13 5.63
N ILE A 169 17.89 13.46 4.74
CA ILE A 169 17.71 12.77 3.45
C ILE A 169 18.94 12.96 2.55
N GLU A 170 19.41 14.20 2.33
CA GLU A 170 20.62 14.48 1.56
C GLU A 170 21.85 13.75 2.12
N SER A 171 21.93 13.61 3.44
CA SER A 171 23.04 12.92 4.10
C SER A 171 23.04 11.41 3.83
N VAL A 172 21.89 10.80 3.54
CA VAL A 172 21.74 9.36 3.31
C VAL A 172 21.73 8.99 1.83
N LEU A 173 21.01 9.76 1.01
CA LEU A 173 20.76 9.47 -0.40
C LEU A 173 21.59 10.33 -1.36
N GLY A 174 22.33 11.33 -0.84
CA GLY A 174 23.24 12.15 -1.63
C GLY A 174 24.34 11.31 -2.27
N SER A 175 24.40 11.34 -3.61
CA SER A 175 25.28 10.50 -4.44
C SER A 175 26.77 10.61 -4.12
N SER A 176 27.21 11.71 -3.50
CA SER A 176 28.60 11.94 -3.07
C SER A 176 28.95 11.31 -1.72
N ARG A 177 27.99 10.71 -0.99
CA ARG A 177 28.17 10.23 0.39
C ARG A 177 28.13 8.70 0.54
N LEU A 178 27.40 8.00 -0.33
CA LEU A 178 27.47 6.54 -0.35
C LEU A 178 28.85 6.10 -0.87
N PRO A 179 29.48 5.07 -0.27
CA PRO A 179 30.75 4.55 -0.75
C PRO A 179 30.64 4.08 -2.20
N ALA A 180 31.73 4.20 -2.97
CA ALA A 180 31.76 3.85 -4.41
C ALA A 180 31.37 2.39 -4.75
N PHE A 181 31.31 1.49 -3.77
CA PHE A 181 30.83 0.11 -3.92
C PHE A 181 29.31 -0.07 -3.70
N VAL A 182 28.55 1.01 -3.42
CA VAL A 182 27.08 0.99 -3.35
C VAL A 182 26.53 1.99 -4.38
N SER A 183 25.96 1.47 -5.47
CA SER A 183 25.19 2.25 -6.42
C SER A 183 23.70 2.03 -6.17
N LEU A 184 22.95 3.08 -5.82
CA LEU A 184 21.50 3.02 -5.84
C LEU A 184 21.01 3.23 -7.27
N LYS A 185 20.13 2.33 -7.74
CA LYS A 185 19.44 2.41 -9.04
C LYS A 185 17.94 2.39 -8.79
N THR A 186 17.18 3.05 -9.66
CA THR A 186 15.71 3.11 -9.63
C THR A 186 15.16 2.72 -10.99
N ASN A 187 14.09 1.93 -11.00
CA ASN A 187 13.40 1.47 -12.21
C ASN A 187 11.87 1.66 -12.08
N ARG A 188 11.08 1.12 -13.03
CA ARG A 188 9.62 1.34 -13.04
C ARG A 188 8.91 0.73 -11.83
N SER A 189 9.40 -0.39 -11.28
CA SER A 189 8.84 -1.00 -10.07
C SER A 189 9.15 -0.19 -8.80
N THR A 190 10.34 0.43 -8.71
CA THR A 190 10.75 1.19 -7.50
C THR A 190 9.84 2.39 -7.21
N GLY A 191 9.31 2.47 -5.99
CA GLY A 191 8.41 3.54 -5.53
C GLY A 191 9.03 4.42 -4.43
N LEU A 192 8.57 5.66 -4.33
CA LEU A 192 8.85 6.57 -3.22
C LEU A 192 7.57 6.72 -2.38
N HIS A 193 7.55 6.10 -1.20
CA HIS A 193 6.44 6.20 -0.27
C HIS A 193 6.68 7.34 0.73
N VAL A 194 5.69 8.20 0.94
CA VAL A 194 5.73 9.25 1.98
C VAL A 194 4.64 8.98 3.00
N HIS A 195 5.04 8.74 4.25
CA HIS A 195 4.13 8.60 5.38
C HIS A 195 3.98 9.94 6.09
N VAL A 196 2.77 10.50 6.13
CA VAL A 196 2.46 11.73 6.87
C VAL A 196 1.60 11.39 8.08
N GLY A 197 2.05 11.76 9.27
CA GLY A 197 1.29 11.68 10.53
C GLY A 197 1.00 13.07 11.09
N TYR A 198 0.11 13.17 12.08
CA TYR A 198 -0.26 14.45 12.69
C TYR A 198 0.73 14.92 13.77
N SER A 199 1.38 14.00 14.50
CA SER A 199 2.28 14.32 15.62
C SER A 199 3.46 13.34 15.74
N ASP A 200 4.20 13.44 16.84
CA ASP A 200 5.34 12.60 17.20
C ASP A 200 4.89 11.17 17.56
N GLY A 201 4.63 10.37 16.52
CA GLY A 201 4.25 8.97 16.63
C GLY A 201 2.76 8.75 16.90
N PHE A 202 2.46 7.87 17.85
CA PHE A 202 1.09 7.36 18.06
C PHE A 202 0.23 8.17 19.05
N VAL A 203 0.76 9.25 19.62
CA VAL A 203 0.11 10.02 20.70
C VAL A 203 -1.09 10.80 20.14
N ASP A 204 -0.85 11.77 19.26
CA ASP A 204 -1.93 12.50 18.57
C ASP A 204 -2.00 12.04 17.12
N ARG A 205 -2.98 11.20 16.80
CA ARG A 205 -3.29 10.78 15.43
C ARG A 205 -4.29 11.75 14.80
N PHE A 206 -4.46 11.69 13.47
CA PHE A 206 -5.58 12.38 12.81
C PHE A 206 -6.91 12.01 13.48
N THR A 207 -7.74 13.02 13.77
CA THR A 207 -9.13 12.82 14.17
C THR A 207 -9.96 12.31 13.00
N LEU A 208 -11.18 11.82 13.25
CA LEU A 208 -12.12 11.42 12.20
C LEU A 208 -12.33 12.55 11.18
N GLU A 209 -12.61 13.77 11.65
CA GLU A 209 -12.89 14.90 10.77
C GLU A 209 -11.65 15.34 9.97
N GLN A 210 -10.46 15.31 10.57
CA GLN A 210 -9.20 15.54 9.83
C GLN A 210 -8.97 14.49 8.74
N LEU A 211 -9.27 13.22 9.03
CA LEU A 211 -9.11 12.14 8.06
C LEU A 211 -10.13 12.21 6.92
N LYS A 212 -11.37 12.67 7.20
CA LYS A 212 -12.38 12.99 6.17
C LYS A 212 -11.92 14.11 5.24
N LEU A 213 -11.42 15.21 5.80
CA LEU A 213 -10.92 16.34 5.02
C LEU A 213 -9.78 15.93 4.09
N LEU A 214 -8.83 15.12 4.59
CA LEU A 214 -7.76 14.57 3.76
C LEU A 214 -8.27 13.57 2.71
N ALA A 215 -9.23 12.71 3.05
CA ALA A 215 -9.85 11.79 2.10
C ALA A 215 -10.58 12.53 0.96
N VAL A 216 -11.34 13.58 1.29
CA VAL A 216 -11.98 14.48 0.31
C VAL A 216 -10.93 15.15 -0.58
N ALA A 217 -9.87 15.71 0.00
CA ALA A 217 -8.80 16.36 -0.76
C ALA A 217 -8.10 15.39 -1.74
N VAL A 218 -7.85 14.14 -1.32
CA VAL A 218 -7.30 13.09 -2.18
C VAL A 218 -8.26 12.78 -3.33
N VAL A 219 -9.53 12.50 -3.03
CA VAL A 219 -10.57 12.24 -4.04
C VAL A 219 -10.64 13.37 -5.07
N PHE A 220 -10.61 14.63 -4.60
CA PHE A 220 -10.76 15.80 -5.46
C PHE A 220 -9.51 16.11 -6.31
N PHE A 221 -8.30 15.94 -5.75
CA PHE A 221 -7.05 16.32 -6.42
C PHE A 221 -6.25 15.17 -7.03
N GLU A 222 -6.64 13.90 -6.87
CA GLU A 222 -5.88 12.74 -7.39
C GLU A 222 -5.52 12.91 -8.88
N GLY A 223 -6.49 13.25 -9.73
CA GLY A 223 -6.28 13.44 -11.16
C GLY A 223 -5.41 14.65 -11.54
N THR A 224 -5.17 15.58 -10.61
CA THR A 224 -4.20 16.68 -10.78
C THR A 224 -2.81 16.24 -10.31
N ILE A 225 -2.73 15.51 -9.20
CA ILE A 225 -1.47 14.93 -8.69
C ILE A 225 -0.91 13.94 -9.72
N ASP A 226 -1.76 13.12 -10.34
CA ASP A 226 -1.40 12.19 -11.42
C ASP A 226 -0.70 12.84 -12.61
N GLN A 227 -0.98 14.11 -12.91
CA GLN A 227 -0.30 14.86 -13.99
C GLN A 227 1.15 15.23 -13.64
N LEU A 228 1.55 15.12 -12.37
CA LEU A 228 2.92 15.30 -11.88
C LEU A 228 3.78 14.02 -11.98
N HIS A 229 3.22 12.95 -12.55
CA HIS A 229 3.81 11.62 -12.61
C HIS A 229 3.83 11.06 -14.05
N SER A 230 4.71 10.08 -14.30
CA SER A 230 4.72 9.34 -15.57
C SER A 230 3.43 8.51 -15.73
N PRO A 231 3.00 8.16 -16.95
CA PRO A 231 1.84 7.29 -17.19
C PRO A 231 1.86 5.99 -16.36
N SER A 232 3.03 5.38 -16.23
CA SER A 232 3.31 4.19 -15.39
C SER A 232 3.10 4.38 -13.88
N ARG A 233 2.74 5.58 -13.45
CA ARG A 233 2.44 5.96 -12.06
C ARG A 233 1.10 6.68 -11.87
N SER A 234 0.41 7.03 -12.95
CA SER A 234 -0.94 7.62 -12.92
C SER A 234 -2.03 6.65 -13.43
N VAL A 235 -1.70 5.77 -14.37
CA VAL A 235 -2.63 4.84 -15.01
C VAL A 235 -2.61 3.47 -14.31
N ALA A 236 -3.69 3.13 -13.62
CA ALA A 236 -3.79 1.90 -12.82
C ALA A 236 -3.61 0.59 -13.62
N THR A 237 -3.92 0.59 -14.93
CA THR A 237 -3.70 -0.60 -15.78
C THR A 237 -2.22 -0.91 -16.04
N GLU A 238 -1.32 0.05 -15.83
CA GLU A 238 0.13 -0.17 -15.95
C GLU A 238 0.76 -0.64 -14.62
N ASN A 239 0.06 -0.49 -13.49
CA ASN A 239 0.61 -0.80 -12.17
C ASN A 239 -0.50 -1.10 -11.14
N PRO A 240 -0.72 -2.38 -10.77
CA PRO A 240 -1.78 -2.77 -9.84
C PRO A 240 -1.49 -2.38 -8.37
N ASP A 241 -0.28 -1.94 -8.03
CA ASP A 241 0.11 -1.55 -6.67
C ASP A 241 -0.19 -0.07 -6.32
N ILE A 242 -0.81 0.67 -7.26
CA ILE A 242 -1.21 2.08 -7.16
C ILE A 242 -2.56 2.37 -7.89
N LEU A 243 -3.58 1.62 -7.51
CA LEU A 243 -4.99 1.83 -7.84
C LEU A 243 -5.50 3.21 -7.39
N SER A 244 -6.43 3.75 -8.17
CA SER A 244 -7.08 5.03 -7.89
C SER A 244 -7.95 4.97 -6.63
N ASN A 245 -7.81 5.96 -5.74
CA ASN A 245 -8.75 6.15 -4.64
C ASN A 245 -10.06 6.76 -5.17
N ARG A 246 -9.99 7.78 -6.06
CA ARG A 246 -11.15 8.45 -6.66
C ARG A 246 -12.01 7.51 -7.52
N ASN A 247 -11.36 6.61 -8.26
CA ASN A 247 -12.00 5.68 -9.20
C ASN A 247 -12.04 4.24 -8.66
N ASN A 248 -12.08 4.07 -7.34
CA ASN A 248 -12.37 2.77 -6.72
C ASN A 248 -13.83 2.35 -7.00
N GLN A 249 -14.18 1.10 -6.68
CA GLN A 249 -15.48 0.53 -7.07
C GLN A 249 -16.69 1.24 -6.42
N LEU A 250 -16.52 1.85 -5.25
CA LEU A 250 -17.57 2.61 -4.55
C LEU A 250 -17.76 4.02 -5.13
N LEU A 251 -16.65 4.69 -5.48
CA LEU A 251 -16.64 6.13 -5.79
C LEU A 251 -16.70 6.43 -7.29
N ARG A 252 -16.26 5.53 -8.17
CA ARG A 252 -16.08 5.83 -9.61
C ARG A 252 -17.34 6.30 -10.35
N GLU A 253 -18.53 5.79 -9.99
CA GLU A 253 -19.80 6.15 -10.63
C GLU A 253 -20.47 7.38 -9.97
N LEU A 254 -19.92 7.89 -8.87
CA LEU A 254 -20.45 9.03 -8.13
C LEU A 254 -19.89 10.34 -8.72
N SER A 255 -20.72 11.38 -8.75
CA SER A 255 -20.21 12.76 -8.90
C SER A 255 -19.36 13.16 -7.70
N ASP A 256 -18.49 14.17 -7.85
CA ASP A 256 -17.58 14.57 -6.76
C ASP A 256 -18.35 15.00 -5.49
N SER A 257 -19.49 15.68 -5.65
CA SER A 257 -20.39 16.02 -4.53
C SER A 257 -20.94 14.77 -3.81
N GLN A 258 -21.29 13.72 -4.54
CA GLN A 258 -21.74 12.45 -3.94
C GLN A 258 -20.58 11.68 -3.28
N ALA A 259 -19.37 11.71 -3.85
CA ALA A 259 -18.19 11.11 -3.24
C ALA A 259 -17.79 11.83 -1.94
N ILE A 260 -17.86 13.17 -1.92
CA ILE A 260 -17.70 14.00 -0.72
C ILE A 260 -18.77 13.65 0.32
N ASP A 261 -20.03 13.53 -0.09
CA ASP A 261 -21.16 13.18 0.79
C ASP A 261 -20.93 11.82 1.49
N VAL A 262 -20.52 10.79 0.74
CA VAL A 262 -20.15 9.46 1.28
C VAL A 262 -19.05 9.55 2.35
N ILE A 263 -17.98 10.30 2.08
CA ILE A 263 -16.87 10.45 3.03
C ILE A 263 -17.30 11.28 4.25
N SER A 264 -18.06 12.35 4.05
CA SER A 264 -18.52 13.25 5.12
C SER A 264 -19.40 12.54 6.15
N LYS A 265 -20.24 11.60 5.68
CA LYS A 265 -21.18 10.80 6.47
C LYS A 265 -20.54 9.66 7.25
N ALA A 266 -19.27 9.33 6.99
CA ALA A 266 -18.57 8.31 7.77
C ALA A 266 -18.58 8.67 9.27
N THR A 267 -19.01 7.72 10.10
CA THR A 267 -19.13 7.89 11.55
C THR A 267 -17.91 7.34 12.31
N SER A 268 -17.01 6.64 11.60
CA SER A 268 -15.80 6.06 12.15
C SER A 268 -14.60 6.18 11.18
N ILE A 269 -13.39 6.13 11.74
CA ILE A 269 -12.15 6.08 10.93
C ILE A 269 -12.14 4.85 10.02
N THR A 270 -12.68 3.72 10.49
CA THR A 270 -12.83 2.49 9.70
C THR A 270 -13.72 2.70 8.48
N GLU A 271 -14.80 3.47 8.58
CA GLU A 271 -15.66 3.82 7.43
C GLU A 271 -14.93 4.69 6.41
N VAL A 272 -14.17 5.70 6.85
CA VAL A 272 -13.34 6.53 5.95
C VAL A 272 -12.29 5.66 5.23
N ILE A 273 -11.58 4.81 5.97
CA ILE A 273 -10.58 3.89 5.41
C ILE A 273 -11.23 2.93 4.40
N SER A 274 -12.41 2.39 4.69
CA SER A 274 -13.15 1.51 3.79
C SER A 274 -13.63 2.23 2.53
N ALA A 275 -14.16 3.45 2.64
CA ALA A 275 -14.59 4.25 1.48
C ALA A 275 -13.43 4.59 0.54
N MET A 276 -12.23 4.80 1.07
CA MET A 276 -11.03 5.14 0.30
C MET A 276 -10.33 3.94 -0.36
N ARG A 277 -10.70 2.69 -0.02
CA ARG A 277 -10.03 1.46 -0.50
C ARG A 277 -10.98 0.39 -1.08
N PHE A 278 -12.22 0.77 -1.39
CA PHE A 278 -13.30 -0.21 -1.60
C PHE A 278 -13.08 -1.11 -2.83
N ASP A 279 -13.12 -2.42 -2.58
CA ASP A 279 -13.06 -3.49 -3.57
C ASP A 279 -14.00 -4.64 -3.10
N GLU A 280 -15.01 -4.96 -3.91
CA GLU A 280 -15.99 -6.03 -3.64
C GLU A 280 -15.39 -7.43 -3.83
N SER A 281 -14.29 -7.56 -4.57
CA SER A 281 -13.65 -8.84 -4.88
C SER A 281 -12.63 -9.28 -3.82
N ALA A 282 -12.24 -8.38 -2.93
CA ALA A 282 -11.30 -8.64 -1.85
C ALA A 282 -12.01 -9.37 -0.70
N ASP A 283 -11.85 -10.68 -0.65
CA ASP A 283 -12.26 -11.55 0.46
C ASP A 283 -11.40 -11.19 1.69
N TYR A 284 -11.81 -10.13 2.41
CA TYR A 284 -10.93 -9.31 3.27
C TYR A 284 -10.19 -10.10 4.36
N SER A 285 -9.02 -10.60 3.98
CA SER A 285 -8.14 -11.43 4.80
C SER A 285 -7.30 -10.59 5.78
N GLY A 286 -7.24 -9.27 5.55
CA GLY A 286 -6.65 -8.28 6.45
C GLY A 286 -5.70 -7.32 5.74
N TYR A 287 -4.46 -7.21 6.26
CA TYR A 287 -3.50 -6.17 5.90
C TYR A 287 -2.83 -6.36 4.51
N GLY A 288 -3.13 -7.46 3.80
CA GLY A 288 -2.54 -7.80 2.49
C GLY A 288 -3.04 -6.90 1.37
N GLU A 289 -4.33 -6.99 1.04
CA GLU A 289 -4.94 -6.33 -0.12
C GLU A 289 -4.98 -4.79 -0.01
N SER A 290 -4.92 -4.25 1.21
CA SER A 290 -5.21 -2.83 1.47
C SER A 290 -4.13 -1.81 1.06
N LYS A 291 -3.00 -2.26 0.51
CA LYS A 291 -1.83 -1.42 0.18
C LYS A 291 -1.77 -0.96 -1.27
N THR A 292 -2.60 -1.53 -2.14
CA THR A 292 -2.54 -1.31 -3.59
C THR A 292 -3.05 0.04 -4.04
N PHE A 293 -3.47 0.95 -3.15
CA PHE A 293 -4.00 2.27 -3.52
C PHE A 293 -2.92 3.35 -3.54
N LYS A 294 -3.06 4.33 -4.45
CA LYS A 294 -2.22 5.54 -4.58
C LYS A 294 -2.00 6.25 -3.25
N VAL A 295 -3.05 6.35 -2.44
CA VAL A 295 -3.00 6.79 -1.05
C VAL A 295 -3.54 5.68 -0.15
N ASN A 296 -2.65 5.05 0.61
CA ASN A 296 -2.95 3.96 1.51
C ASN A 296 -3.38 4.50 2.89
N PHE A 297 -4.69 4.72 3.05
CA PHE A 297 -5.30 5.06 4.33
C PHE A 297 -5.27 3.91 5.36
N SER A 298 -5.08 2.65 4.94
CA SER A 298 -4.97 1.52 5.87
C SER A 298 -3.65 1.51 6.65
N SER A 299 -2.64 2.26 6.19
CA SER A 299 -1.43 2.55 6.98
C SER A 299 -1.75 3.25 8.31
N PHE A 300 -2.88 3.95 8.44
CA PHE A 300 -3.30 4.62 9.67
C PHE A 300 -3.49 3.66 10.84
N ASN A 301 -4.06 2.48 10.59
CA ASN A 301 -4.30 1.49 11.64
C ASN A 301 -2.99 0.96 12.24
N LYS A 302 -1.96 0.76 11.40
CA LYS A 302 -0.65 0.23 11.80
C LYS A 302 0.31 1.32 12.30
N CYS A 303 0.39 2.45 11.60
CA CYS A 303 1.44 3.47 11.77
C CYS A 303 0.92 4.82 12.27
N GLY A 304 -0.40 5.05 12.31
CA GLY A 304 -0.99 6.35 12.65
C GLY A 304 -0.85 7.43 11.55
N THR A 305 -0.36 7.03 10.38
CA THR A 305 -0.06 7.89 9.23
C THR A 305 -1.05 7.69 8.08
N VAL A 306 -1.02 8.56 7.08
CA VAL A 306 -1.48 8.25 5.72
C VAL A 306 -0.25 8.12 4.81
N GLU A 307 -0.26 7.13 3.92
CA GLU A 307 0.88 6.74 3.08
C GLU A 307 0.60 7.07 1.62
N PHE A 308 1.41 7.92 1.01
CA PHE A 308 1.29 8.34 -0.39
C PHE A 308 2.30 7.59 -1.25
N ARG A 309 1.83 6.95 -2.32
CA ARG A 309 2.57 5.93 -3.10
C ARG A 309 2.70 6.25 -4.61
N GLN A 310 2.19 7.39 -5.07
CA GLN A 310 2.15 7.77 -6.49
C GLN A 310 3.52 8.06 -7.12
N ARG A 311 4.54 8.47 -6.33
CA ARG A 311 5.83 8.90 -6.89
C ARG A 311 6.73 7.70 -7.20
N ILE A 312 7.29 7.67 -8.40
CA ILE A 312 8.40 6.76 -8.74
C ILE A 312 9.63 7.07 -7.85
N ALA A 313 10.39 6.05 -7.46
CA ALA A 313 11.64 6.30 -6.74
C ALA A 313 12.62 7.11 -7.62
N THR A 314 13.48 7.88 -6.95
CA THR A 314 14.52 8.67 -7.60
C THR A 314 15.76 8.72 -6.70
N THR A 315 16.94 8.78 -7.31
CA THR A 315 18.21 9.08 -6.62
C THR A 315 18.51 10.59 -6.55
N ASP A 316 17.71 11.42 -7.24
CA ASP A 316 17.77 12.87 -7.07
C ASP A 316 17.12 13.30 -5.75
N CYS A 317 17.98 13.70 -4.81
CA CYS A 317 17.56 14.21 -3.51
C CYS A 317 16.68 15.46 -3.62
N ALA A 318 16.89 16.33 -4.61
CA ALA A 318 16.10 17.55 -4.77
C ALA A 318 14.65 17.22 -5.15
N ALA A 319 14.45 16.32 -6.11
CA ALA A 319 13.12 15.81 -6.47
C ALA A 319 12.43 15.04 -5.33
N LEU A 320 13.19 14.30 -4.51
CA LEU A 320 12.67 13.59 -3.33
C LEU A 320 12.19 14.59 -2.27
N ILE A 321 13.02 15.57 -1.91
CA ILE A 321 12.69 16.62 -0.92
C ILE A 321 11.46 17.41 -1.37
N GLN A 322 11.40 17.85 -2.64
CA GLN A 322 10.24 18.56 -3.18
C GLN A 322 8.95 17.73 -3.08
N TRP A 323 9.03 16.41 -3.32
CA TRP A 323 7.86 15.53 -3.15
C TRP A 323 7.41 15.45 -1.69
N VAL A 324 8.35 15.38 -0.73
CA VAL A 324 8.02 15.39 0.71
C VAL A 324 7.45 16.74 1.14
N GLU A 325 8.04 17.86 0.71
CA GLU A 325 7.51 19.21 0.96
C GLU A 325 6.07 19.33 0.43
N PHE A 326 5.84 18.87 -0.79
CA PHE A 326 4.52 18.89 -1.43
C PHE A 326 3.50 18.02 -0.67
N MET A 327 3.87 16.80 -0.25
CA MET A 327 2.99 15.93 0.55
C MET A 327 2.64 16.53 1.91
N VAL A 328 3.61 17.12 2.61
CA VAL A 328 3.39 17.80 3.89
C VAL A 328 2.45 19.00 3.71
N LEU A 329 2.72 19.85 2.71
CA LEU A 329 1.89 21.02 2.42
C LEU A 329 0.47 20.61 1.99
N PHE A 330 0.34 19.59 1.14
CA PHE A 330 -0.96 19.06 0.72
C PHE A 330 -1.80 18.61 1.92
N VAL A 331 -1.22 17.84 2.85
CA VAL A 331 -1.91 17.44 4.08
C VAL A 331 -2.27 18.65 4.93
N GLN A 332 -1.34 19.58 5.18
CA GLN A 332 -1.61 20.80 5.96
C GLN A 332 -2.79 21.59 5.38
N ARG A 333 -2.77 21.87 4.07
CA ARG A 333 -3.84 22.60 3.36
C ARG A 333 -5.18 21.86 3.36
N SER A 334 -5.16 20.52 3.34
CA SER A 334 -6.39 19.72 3.47
C SER A 334 -7.08 19.97 4.81
N LEU A 335 -6.31 20.10 5.90
CA LEU A 335 -6.83 20.30 7.26
C LEU A 335 -7.26 21.75 7.56
N GLU A 336 -6.85 22.72 6.75
CA GLU A 336 -7.26 24.14 6.88
C GLU A 336 -8.66 24.41 6.32
N LYS A 337 -9.26 23.48 5.57
CA LYS A 337 -10.57 23.63 4.93
C LYS A 337 -11.68 23.05 5.80
N ASP A 338 -12.87 23.65 5.74
CA ASP A 338 -14.09 22.99 6.22
C ASP A 338 -14.67 22.07 5.13
N ILE A 339 -15.34 20.98 5.53
CA ILE A 339 -15.86 19.99 4.58
C ILE A 339 -16.93 20.58 3.64
N SER A 340 -17.71 21.57 4.10
CA SER A 340 -18.71 22.23 3.25
C SER A 340 -18.08 23.08 2.13
N SER A 341 -16.87 23.60 2.34
CA SER A 341 -16.18 24.43 1.34
C SER A 341 -15.81 23.65 0.07
N TRP A 342 -15.57 22.34 0.18
CA TRP A 342 -15.27 21.47 -0.95
C TRP A 342 -16.45 21.29 -1.90
N THR A 343 -17.69 21.32 -1.39
CA THR A 343 -18.89 21.25 -2.24
C THR A 343 -19.01 22.50 -3.11
N SER A 344 -18.76 23.69 -2.55
CA SER A 344 -18.70 24.94 -3.32
C SER A 344 -17.58 24.91 -4.37
N ILE A 345 -16.38 24.47 -3.98
CA ILE A 345 -15.26 24.30 -4.91
C ILE A 345 -15.65 23.34 -6.06
N SER A 346 -16.31 22.21 -5.79
CA SER A 346 -16.72 21.28 -6.86
C SER A 346 -17.68 21.89 -7.90
N ALA A 347 -18.46 22.91 -7.52
CA ALA A 347 -19.48 23.52 -8.37
C ALA A 347 -18.97 24.67 -9.28
N GLU A 348 -17.91 25.37 -8.87
CA GLU A 348 -17.51 26.65 -9.50
C GLU A 348 -16.43 26.53 -10.60
N CYS A 349 -15.84 25.35 -10.79
CA CYS A 349 -14.44 25.31 -11.21
C CYS A 349 -14.13 25.18 -12.70
N LYS A 350 -13.44 26.21 -13.19
CA LYS A 350 -12.95 26.40 -14.56
C LYS A 350 -11.58 25.72 -14.80
N GLY A 351 -11.41 24.50 -14.31
CA GLY A 351 -10.18 23.69 -14.49
C GLY A 351 -9.41 23.41 -13.19
N LEU A 352 -9.07 22.14 -12.97
CA LEU A 352 -8.51 21.64 -11.71
C LEU A 352 -7.12 22.22 -11.37
N SER A 353 -6.29 22.51 -12.37
CA SER A 353 -4.90 22.98 -12.17
C SER A 353 -4.82 24.33 -11.45
N TYR A 354 -5.76 25.24 -11.69
CA TYR A 354 -5.80 26.55 -11.02
C TYR A 354 -6.14 26.43 -9.54
N LEU A 355 -7.12 25.59 -9.20
CA LEU A 355 -7.50 25.32 -7.80
C LEU A 355 -6.37 24.71 -7.02
N PHE A 356 -5.60 23.83 -7.65
CA PHE A 356 -4.49 23.15 -7.00
C PHE A 356 -3.35 24.13 -6.68
N LEU A 357 -3.07 25.07 -7.58
CA LEU A 357 -2.16 26.20 -7.36
C LEU A 357 -2.61 27.09 -6.18
N ASP A 358 -3.89 27.48 -6.15
CA ASP A 358 -4.48 28.32 -5.09
C ASP A 358 -4.56 27.59 -3.74
N PHE A 359 -4.99 26.33 -3.75
CA PHE A 359 -5.07 25.44 -2.58
C PHE A 359 -3.73 25.28 -1.87
N LEU A 360 -2.65 25.09 -2.63
CA LEU A 360 -1.30 24.97 -2.06
C LEU A 360 -0.77 26.34 -1.61
N ASN A 361 -1.12 27.41 -2.33
CA ASN A 361 -0.57 28.76 -2.16
C ASN A 361 0.98 28.76 -2.19
N ALA A 362 1.54 27.94 -3.09
CA ALA A 362 2.98 27.68 -3.22
C ALA A 362 3.41 27.51 -4.70
N PRO A 363 3.22 28.54 -5.55
CA PRO A 363 3.50 28.44 -6.99
C PRO A 363 4.96 28.04 -7.29
N ALA A 364 5.91 28.54 -6.49
CA ALA A 364 7.34 28.22 -6.61
C ALA A 364 7.70 26.76 -6.27
N LEU A 365 6.81 25.99 -5.63
CA LEU A 365 7.00 24.55 -5.43
C LEU A 365 6.57 23.77 -6.69
N LEU A 366 5.43 24.16 -7.28
CA LEU A 366 4.91 23.55 -8.50
C LEU A 366 5.79 23.83 -9.73
N GLU A 367 6.34 25.03 -9.85
CA GLU A 367 7.31 25.37 -10.89
C GLU A 367 8.56 24.45 -10.84
N LYS A 368 9.04 24.12 -9.63
CA LYS A 368 10.15 23.16 -9.47
C LYS A 368 9.73 21.73 -9.83
N MET A 369 8.56 21.29 -9.36
CA MET A 369 8.09 19.92 -9.55
C MET A 369 7.76 19.57 -11.00
N CYS A 370 7.17 20.51 -11.74
CA CYS A 370 6.82 20.33 -13.16
C CYS A 370 8.03 20.55 -14.10
N GLY A 371 9.15 21.05 -13.57
CA GLY A 371 10.28 21.55 -14.37
C GLY A 371 9.87 22.75 -15.25
N PRO A 372 10.66 23.11 -16.27
CA PRO A 372 10.27 24.06 -17.31
C PRO A 372 9.18 23.43 -18.21
N CYS A 373 8.00 23.23 -17.65
CA CYS A 373 6.83 22.73 -18.35
C CYS A 373 6.35 23.79 -19.33
N THR A 374 6.09 23.41 -20.58
CA THR A 374 5.50 24.29 -21.61
C THR A 374 4.01 24.53 -21.37
N TYR A 375 3.61 24.70 -20.12
CA TYR A 375 2.24 25.01 -19.73
C TYR A 375 1.99 26.49 -19.99
N GLU A 376 1.58 26.81 -21.22
CA GLU A 376 1.11 28.14 -21.57
C GLU A 376 -0.12 28.47 -20.72
N MET A 377 0.10 29.20 -19.63
CA MET A 377 -0.98 29.84 -18.88
C MET A 377 -1.78 30.70 -19.86
N PRO A 378 -3.10 30.50 -20.02
CA PRO A 378 -3.88 31.25 -20.99
C PRO A 378 -3.77 32.75 -20.70
N ALA A 379 -3.22 33.49 -21.67
CA ALA A 379 -2.73 34.87 -21.50
C ALA A 379 -3.83 35.94 -21.30
N SER A 380 -5.04 35.54 -20.91
CA SER A 380 -6.25 36.38 -20.84
C SER A 380 -6.87 36.44 -19.44
N MET A 381 -6.04 36.66 -18.41
CA MET A 381 -6.51 37.10 -17.08
C MET A 381 -5.56 38.16 -16.50
N ASP A 382 -5.56 39.33 -17.13
CA ASP A 382 -5.12 40.55 -16.45
C ASP A 382 -6.01 40.82 -15.22
N ARG A 383 -5.38 41.23 -14.12
CA ARG A 383 -6.08 41.54 -12.86
C ARG A 383 -6.83 42.85 -13.01
N ASN A 384 -8.08 42.78 -13.46
CA ASN A 384 -8.93 43.95 -13.54
C ASN A 384 -9.29 44.44 -12.11
N PRO A 385 -8.91 45.66 -11.69
CA PRO A 385 -9.28 46.17 -10.38
C PRO A 385 -10.77 46.53 -10.34
N LEU A 386 -11.36 46.43 -9.15
CA LEU A 386 -12.77 46.74 -8.88
C LEU A 386 -13.18 48.11 -9.46
N GLY A 387 -14.09 48.09 -10.43
CA GLY A 387 -14.68 49.25 -11.09
C GLY A 387 -16.18 49.07 -11.26
N THR A 388 -16.93 50.04 -10.77
CA THR A 388 -18.39 50.20 -10.67
C THR A 388 -19.24 49.74 -11.86
N GLN A 389 -20.48 49.32 -11.56
CA GLN A 389 -21.61 49.30 -12.51
C GLN A 389 -21.75 50.65 -13.23
N ASP A 390 -22.00 50.65 -14.53
CA ASP A 390 -23.36 50.89 -15.05
C ASP A 390 -23.46 50.61 -16.57
N ASP A 391 -24.72 50.55 -17.00
CA ASP A 391 -25.24 50.56 -18.37
C ASP A 391 -25.03 49.37 -19.32
N ALA A 392 -26.11 49.10 -20.06
CA ALA A 392 -26.26 48.02 -21.01
C ALA A 392 -26.17 48.53 -22.45
N GLU A 393 -25.61 47.73 -23.35
CA GLU A 393 -25.88 47.89 -24.78
C GLU A 393 -25.91 46.55 -25.52
N HIS A 394 -26.82 46.44 -26.48
CA HIS A 394 -26.99 45.27 -27.34
C HIS A 394 -25.84 45.18 -28.36
N VAL A 395 -25.24 43.99 -28.49
CA VAL A 395 -24.44 43.64 -29.67
C VAL A 395 -24.90 42.29 -30.22
N GLU A 396 -25.51 42.32 -31.40
CA GLU A 396 -25.73 41.12 -32.20
C GLU A 396 -24.39 40.60 -32.74
N LEU A 397 -24.10 39.31 -32.56
CA LEU A 397 -23.06 38.62 -33.31
C LEU A 397 -23.70 37.50 -34.12
N SER A 398 -23.78 37.74 -35.43
CA SER A 398 -24.05 36.71 -36.44
C SER A 398 -22.73 36.12 -36.94
N HIS A 399 -22.82 35.13 -37.85
CA HIS A 399 -21.74 34.29 -38.41
C HIS A 399 -21.37 33.09 -37.50
N GLY A 400 -21.26 31.86 -37.99
CA GLY A 400 -21.51 31.38 -39.35
C GLY A 400 -21.03 29.92 -39.53
N CYS A 401 -21.87 28.93 -39.21
CA CYS A 401 -21.50 27.51 -39.37
C CYS A 401 -21.52 27.07 -40.84
N ARG A 402 -20.37 26.61 -41.35
CA ARG A 402 -20.29 25.79 -42.57
C ARG A 402 -20.39 24.29 -42.20
N PRO A 403 -21.16 23.47 -42.93
CA PRO A 403 -21.26 22.04 -42.66
C PRO A 403 -20.00 21.27 -43.12
N ARG A 404 -19.62 20.23 -42.36
CA ARG A 404 -18.64 19.22 -42.81
C ARG A 404 -19.30 18.22 -43.75
N LYS A 405 -18.52 17.73 -44.71
CA LYS A 405 -18.93 16.70 -45.68
C LYS A 405 -18.91 15.30 -45.06
N ASP A 406 -19.96 14.54 -45.38
CA ASP A 406 -19.98 13.15 -45.85
C ASP A 406 -18.89 12.18 -45.34
N SER A 407 -19.35 11.10 -44.70
CA SER A 407 -18.67 9.80 -44.68
C SER A 407 -19.74 8.69 -44.77
N PRO A 408 -19.43 7.55 -45.39
CA PRO A 408 -20.46 6.69 -46.00
C PRO A 408 -21.15 5.73 -45.04
N ALA A 409 -22.36 5.31 -45.42
CA ALA A 409 -23.21 4.40 -44.65
C ALA A 409 -22.69 2.96 -44.62
N VAL A 410 -22.97 2.29 -43.50
CA VAL A 410 -22.87 0.82 -43.32
C VAL A 410 -24.30 0.27 -43.27
N PRO A 411 -24.62 -0.86 -43.93
CA PRO A 411 -25.99 -1.30 -44.12
C PRO A 411 -26.62 -1.95 -42.88
N ASP A 412 -27.90 -1.66 -42.67
CA ASP A 412 -28.81 -2.31 -41.72
C ASP A 412 -29.20 -3.72 -42.22
N SER A 413 -29.22 -4.69 -41.31
CA SER A 413 -29.76 -6.03 -41.54
C SER A 413 -30.54 -6.56 -40.33
N SER A 414 -31.66 -5.90 -40.02
CA SER A 414 -33.00 -6.51 -39.86
C SER A 414 -33.18 -7.83 -39.07
N LYS A 415 -34.15 -7.79 -38.13
CA LYS A 415 -35.01 -8.87 -37.61
C LYS A 415 -34.41 -9.87 -36.60
N ASN A 416 -35.06 -9.95 -35.43
CA ASN A 416 -35.89 -11.11 -35.08
C ASN A 416 -36.93 -10.80 -33.98
N GLU A 417 -37.80 -11.79 -33.73
CA GLU A 417 -39.16 -11.70 -33.19
C GLU A 417 -39.30 -11.54 -31.65
N PRO A 418 -40.49 -11.16 -31.14
CA PRO A 418 -40.76 -11.11 -29.70
C PRO A 418 -41.05 -12.48 -29.11
N VAL A 419 -40.56 -12.75 -27.89
CA VAL A 419 -40.86 -13.98 -27.12
C VAL A 419 -41.85 -13.69 -26.00
N GLU A 420 -42.83 -14.58 -25.85
CA GLU A 420 -43.97 -14.45 -24.93
C GLU A 420 -43.63 -14.54 -23.44
N THR A 421 -44.52 -13.93 -22.65
CA THR A 421 -44.58 -13.96 -21.19
C THR A 421 -45.00 -15.32 -20.62
N THR A 422 -44.32 -15.82 -19.57
CA THR A 422 -44.88 -16.86 -18.67
C THR A 422 -44.66 -16.58 -17.17
N SER A 423 -45.66 -15.95 -16.56
CA SER A 423 -46.33 -16.34 -15.30
C SER A 423 -45.58 -17.18 -14.23
N LYS A 424 -45.59 -16.63 -12.99
CA LYS A 424 -45.61 -17.30 -11.66
C LYS A 424 -44.35 -17.98 -11.11
N ARG A 425 -43.82 -17.41 -10.00
CA ARG A 425 -43.88 -18.12 -8.71
C ARG A 425 -43.85 -17.17 -7.50
N SER A 426 -44.76 -17.40 -6.56
CA SER A 426 -44.77 -16.78 -5.23
C SER A 426 -44.10 -17.70 -4.21
N ARG A 427 -43.39 -17.12 -3.23
CA ARG A 427 -43.03 -17.78 -1.96
C ARG A 427 -42.73 -16.74 -0.87
N SER A 428 -43.50 -16.81 0.22
CA SER A 428 -43.09 -16.76 1.64
C SER A 428 -41.72 -16.11 1.93
N GLN A 429 -41.61 -14.99 2.66
CA GLN A 429 -42.02 -14.77 4.06
C GLN A 429 -41.65 -15.92 5.03
N ASP A 430 -40.46 -15.81 5.60
CA ASP A 430 -40.03 -16.35 6.91
C ASP A 430 -38.88 -15.42 7.38
N SER A 431 -39.09 -14.59 8.41
CA SER A 431 -38.96 -14.88 9.85
C SER A 431 -37.51 -14.78 10.35
N THR A 432 -37.15 -13.57 10.80
CA THR A 432 -35.88 -13.25 11.48
C THR A 432 -35.89 -13.73 12.94
N PRO A 433 -34.88 -14.47 13.42
CA PRO A 433 -34.69 -14.72 14.84
C PRO A 433 -33.94 -13.55 15.51
N GLU A 434 -34.50 -13.01 16.59
CA GLU A 434 -33.87 -11.95 17.40
C GLU A 434 -32.61 -12.43 18.14
N ALA A 435 -31.61 -11.55 18.25
CA ALA A 435 -30.42 -11.80 19.06
C ALA A 435 -30.68 -11.55 20.57
N PRO A 436 -30.20 -12.42 21.47
CA PRO A 436 -30.39 -12.24 22.91
C PRO A 436 -29.53 -11.10 23.47
N LYS A 437 -30.19 -10.11 24.09
CA LYS A 437 -29.55 -8.98 24.79
C LYS A 437 -28.73 -9.48 25.99
N LYS A 438 -27.42 -9.20 26.01
CA LYS A 438 -26.60 -9.37 27.22
C LYS A 438 -26.78 -8.18 28.16
N THR A 439 -27.31 -8.44 29.36
CA THR A 439 -27.42 -7.46 30.43
C THR A 439 -26.04 -7.15 31.02
N ILE A 440 -25.69 -5.87 31.11
CA ILE A 440 -24.51 -5.42 31.86
C ILE A 440 -24.86 -5.42 33.36
N SER A 441 -24.08 -6.15 34.15
CA SER A 441 -24.12 -6.07 35.62
C SER A 441 -22.83 -5.42 36.10
N SER A 442 -22.95 -4.29 36.80
CA SER A 442 -21.85 -3.60 37.44
C SER A 442 -21.46 -4.27 38.76
N ARG A 443 -20.16 -4.49 38.96
CA ARG A 443 -19.49 -4.51 40.28
C ARG A 443 -17.98 -4.33 40.10
#